data_AF-A0A8X6Y0X1-F1
#
_entry.id   AF-A0A8X6Y0X1-F1
#
_cell.length_a   1.000
_cell.length_b   1.000
_cell.length_c   1.000
_cell.angle_alpha   90.00
_cell.angle_beta   90.00
_cell.angle_gamma   90.00
#
_symmetry.space_group_name_H-M   'P 1'
#
loop_
_entity.id
_entity.type
_entity.pdbx_description
1 polymer ?
#
loop_
_entity_poly.entity_id
_entity_poly.type
_entity_poly.pdbx_seq_one_letter_code
_entity_poly.pdbx_strand_id
1 'polypeptide(L)'
;MYAIPVSFIGGYTYYKMFIETPLLIAFSICLLLHHYGLLLLQFNNSLKSVDLSTVSSRCLEISNTYNRIEEKLRILIETLSAPLFIILLISFLNLYAALVFYLQVDVPSLLLPEIYISASVGAAIICSLTLCCSKIPKYILEIKTTAGLLIYKCVTEDLISEKEIQILRVIEKSDVLYLSACGMVQFQKSLLLSSFGTFFTYALLIENG
;
A
#
# COMPACT_ATOMS: atom_id res chain seq x y z
N MET A 1 34.89 7.32 32.26
CA MET A 1 34.82 8.40 31.24
C MET A 1 34.71 7.82 29.82
N TYR A 2 33.85 6.80 29.61
CA TYR A 2 33.59 6.18 28.29
C TYR A 2 32.08 6.04 27.98
N ALA A 3 31.20 6.39 28.93
CA ALA A 3 29.75 6.19 28.78
C ALA A 3 29.09 7.18 27.80
N ILE A 4 29.61 8.41 27.72
CA ILE A 4 29.04 9.48 26.88
C ILE A 4 29.19 9.19 25.37
N PRO A 5 30.38 8.83 24.84
CA PRO A 5 30.52 8.52 23.41
C PRO A 5 29.79 7.25 22.98
N VAL A 6 29.73 6.22 23.85
CA VAL A 6 28.98 4.98 23.56
C VAL A 6 27.47 5.25 23.54
N SER A 7 26.95 6.08 24.46
CA SER A 7 25.54 6.47 24.46
C SER A 7 25.17 7.34 23.26
N PHE A 8 26.08 8.21 22.80
CA PHE A 8 25.87 9.05 21.61
C PHE A 8 25.89 8.21 20.32
N ILE A 9 26.84 7.28 20.18
CA ILE A 9 26.90 6.35 19.05
C ILE A 9 25.67 5.43 19.06
N GLY A 10 25.26 4.94 20.24
CA GLY A 10 24.04 4.13 20.41
C GLY A 10 22.77 4.87 19.97
N GLY A 11 22.55 6.08 20.48
CA GLY A 11 21.41 6.93 20.09
C GLY A 11 21.41 7.26 18.59
N TYR A 12 22.58 7.55 18.01
CA TYR A 12 22.72 7.79 16.58
C TYR A 12 22.41 6.56 15.73
N THR A 13 22.91 5.37 16.13
CA THR A 13 22.60 4.11 15.45
C THR A 13 21.12 3.75 15.56
N TYR A 14 20.49 4.03 16.69
CA TYR A 14 19.05 3.83 16.89
C TYR A 14 18.23 4.74 15.97
N TYR A 15 18.55 6.04 15.94
CA TYR A 15 17.89 7.00 15.04
C TYR A 15 18.01 6.60 13.57
N LYS A 16 19.22 6.24 13.12
CA LYS A 16 19.47 5.80 11.74
C LYS A 16 18.72 4.52 11.37
N MET A 17 18.77 3.50 12.22
CA MET A 17 18.21 2.19 11.90
C MET A 17 16.69 2.09 12.08
N PHE A 18 16.13 2.77 13.09
CA PHE A 18 14.71 2.60 13.45
C PHE A 18 13.81 3.75 13.02
N ILE A 19 14.37 4.90 12.64
CA ILE A 19 13.59 6.07 12.20
C ILE A 19 13.91 6.39 10.74
N GLU A 20 15.16 6.68 10.40
CA GLU A 20 15.53 7.15 9.05
C GLU A 20 15.37 6.05 7.98
N THR A 21 15.91 4.85 8.25
CA THR A 21 15.90 3.76 7.28
C THR A 21 14.48 3.25 6.96
N PRO A 22 13.60 2.97 7.94
CA PRO A 22 12.24 2.51 7.67
C PRO A 22 11.39 3.57 6.96
N LEU A 23 11.61 4.86 7.27
CA LEU A 23 10.93 5.97 6.60
C LEU A 23 11.34 6.06 5.12
N LEU A 24 12.63 5.97 4.82
CA LEU A 24 13.13 5.97 3.45
C LEU A 24 12.57 4.79 2.66
N ILE A 25 12.58 3.58 3.24
CA ILE A 25 12.03 2.41 2.56
C ILE A 25 10.52 2.56 2.36
N ALA A 26 9.77 3.02 3.38
CA ALA A 26 8.34 3.28 3.25
C ALA A 26 8.04 4.31 2.15
N PHE A 27 8.85 5.36 2.04
CA PHE A 27 8.71 6.36 1.00
C PHE A 27 9.02 5.79 -0.40
N SER A 28 10.10 5.01 -0.54
CA SER A 28 10.43 4.32 -1.79
C SER A 28 9.31 3.37 -2.24
N ILE A 29 8.73 2.61 -1.31
CA ILE A 29 7.60 1.72 -1.59
C ILE A 29 6.38 2.55 -2.01
N CYS A 30 6.05 3.60 -1.28
CA CYS A 30 4.95 4.49 -1.61
C CYS A 30 5.09 5.13 -3.00
N LEU A 31 6.29 5.59 -3.37
CA LEU A 31 6.59 6.13 -4.70
C LEU A 31 6.38 5.09 -5.79
N LEU A 32 6.85 3.87 -5.55
CA LEU A 32 6.75 2.81 -6.52
C LEU A 32 5.29 2.38 -6.71
N LEU A 33 4.52 2.25 -5.63
CA LEU A 33 3.07 2.00 -5.69
C LEU A 33 2.32 3.14 -6.38
N HIS A 34 2.74 4.39 -6.14
CA HIS A 34 2.17 5.55 -6.83
C HIS A 34 2.43 5.50 -8.33
N HIS A 35 3.65 5.16 -8.76
CA HIS A 35 4.00 5.03 -10.16
C HIS A 35 3.18 3.92 -10.86
N TYR A 36 3.03 2.76 -10.22
CA TYR A 36 2.15 1.70 -10.73
C TYR A 36 0.67 2.12 -10.75
N GLY A 37 0.21 2.87 -9.75
CA GLY A 37 -1.13 3.45 -9.75
C GLY A 37 -1.36 4.40 -10.93
N LEU A 38 -0.36 5.23 -11.27
CA LEU A 38 -0.42 6.09 -12.46
C LEU A 38 -0.46 5.29 -13.76
N LEU A 39 0.31 4.19 -13.86
CA LEU A 39 0.27 3.30 -15.03
C LEU A 39 -1.12 2.68 -15.21
N LEU A 40 -1.75 2.22 -14.12
CA LEU A 40 -3.12 1.70 -14.15
C LEU A 40 -4.13 2.77 -14.54
N LEU A 41 -3.98 4.00 -14.03
CA LEU A 41 -4.85 5.12 -14.39
C LEU A 41 -4.70 5.51 -15.87
N GLN A 42 -3.47 5.55 -16.39
CA GLN A 42 -3.19 5.79 -17.80
C GLN A 42 -3.81 4.72 -18.69
N PHE A 43 -3.69 3.45 -18.30
CA PHE A 43 -4.35 2.35 -18.99
C PHE A 43 -5.88 2.51 -18.99
N ASN A 44 -6.47 2.85 -17.84
CA ASN A 44 -7.91 3.09 -17.72
C ASN A 44 -8.37 4.24 -18.64
N ASN A 45 -7.62 5.35 -18.66
CA ASN A 45 -7.93 6.48 -19.54
C ASN A 45 -7.80 6.09 -21.03
N SER A 46 -6.76 5.32 -21.37
CA SER A 46 -6.59 4.78 -22.72
C SER A 46 -7.75 3.87 -23.12
N LEU A 47 -8.27 3.07 -22.19
CA LEU A 47 -9.43 2.19 -22.41
C LEU A 47 -10.71 2.99 -22.62
N LYS A 48 -10.91 4.09 -21.86
CA LYS A 48 -12.05 5.00 -22.03
C LYS A 48 -12.04 5.76 -23.35
N SER A 49 -10.85 6.07 -23.88
CA SER A 49 -10.69 6.80 -25.13
C SER A 49 -10.68 5.93 -26.38
N VAL A 50 -10.87 4.61 -26.27
CA VAL A 50 -10.93 3.74 -27.45
C VAL A 50 -12.24 3.99 -28.19
N ASP A 51 -12.14 4.39 -29.46
CA ASP A 51 -13.30 4.47 -30.36
C ASP A 51 -13.83 3.08 -30.67
N LEU A 52 -15.15 2.91 -30.57
CA LEU A 52 -15.86 1.64 -30.75
C LEU A 52 -15.56 0.98 -32.11
N SER A 53 -15.34 1.78 -33.17
CA SER A 53 -14.97 1.31 -34.51
C SER A 53 -13.57 0.69 -34.59
N THR A 54 -12.69 0.99 -33.64
CA THR A 54 -11.31 0.49 -33.59
C THR A 54 -11.08 -0.56 -32.49
N VAL A 55 -12.11 -0.89 -31.71
CA VAL A 55 -12.02 -1.86 -30.61
C VAL A 55 -11.62 -3.23 -31.13
N SER A 56 -12.19 -3.69 -32.25
CA SER A 56 -11.87 -4.98 -32.87
C SER A 56 -10.36 -5.12 -33.13
N SER A 57 -9.76 -4.14 -33.83
CA SER A 57 -8.35 -4.20 -34.20
C SER A 57 -7.40 -4.03 -33.02
N ARG A 58 -7.83 -3.36 -31.94
CA ARG A 58 -7.01 -3.10 -30.74
C ARG A 58 -7.28 -4.07 -29.58
N CYS A 59 -8.25 -4.96 -29.67
CA CYS A 59 -8.65 -5.83 -28.57
C CYS A 59 -7.49 -6.72 -28.07
N LEU A 60 -6.72 -7.30 -29.00
CA LEU A 60 -5.52 -8.08 -28.67
C LEU A 60 -4.42 -7.24 -28.02
N GLU A 61 -4.23 -6.00 -28.48
CA GLU A 61 -3.23 -5.08 -27.92
C GLU A 61 -3.60 -4.64 -26.50
N ILE A 62 -4.88 -4.34 -26.26
CA ILE A 62 -5.43 -3.98 -24.95
C ILE A 62 -5.22 -5.15 -23.97
N SER A 63 -5.54 -6.37 -24.39
CA SER A 63 -5.38 -7.57 -23.55
C SER A 63 -3.91 -7.88 -23.24
N ASN A 64 -3.03 -7.82 -24.23
CA ASN A 64 -1.60 -8.04 -24.01
C ASN A 64 -0.99 -6.97 -23.09
N THR A 65 -1.41 -5.72 -23.24
CA THR A 65 -0.97 -4.62 -22.38
C THR A 65 -1.46 -4.83 -20.95
N TYR A 66 -2.73 -5.23 -20.76
CA TYR A 66 -3.29 -5.55 -19.46
C TYR A 66 -2.55 -6.70 -18.79
N ASN A 67 -2.37 -7.82 -19.49
CA ASN A 67 -1.67 -9.00 -18.95
C ASN A 67 -0.24 -8.64 -18.51
N ARG A 68 0.47 -7.83 -19.29
CA ARG A 68 1.83 -7.36 -18.93
C ARG A 68 1.83 -6.46 -17.70
N ILE A 69 0.81 -5.61 -17.51
CA ILE A 69 0.67 -4.78 -16.31
C ILE A 69 0.34 -5.66 -15.10
N GLU A 70 -0.59 -6.62 -15.26
CA GLU A 70 -0.99 -7.54 -14.21
C GLU A 70 0.17 -8.42 -13.74
N GLU A 71 0.94 -8.99 -14.67
CA GLU A 71 2.12 -9.81 -14.36
C GLU A 71 3.16 -9.01 -13.56
N LYS A 72 3.49 -7.80 -14.01
CA LYS A 72 4.41 -6.91 -13.27
C LYS A 72 3.86 -6.54 -11.90
N LEU A 73 2.56 -6.30 -11.79
CA LEU A 73 1.92 -5.99 -10.53
C LEU A 73 1.97 -7.19 -9.56
N ARG A 74 1.80 -8.41 -10.06
CA ARG A 74 1.89 -9.64 -9.25
C ARG A 74 3.32 -9.83 -8.70
N ILE A 75 4.32 -9.74 -9.57
CA ILE A 75 5.74 -9.78 -9.18
C ILE A 75 6.04 -8.70 -8.14
N LEU A 76 5.46 -7.50 -8.34
CA LEU A 76 5.65 -6.41 -7.41
C LEU A 76 5.05 -6.70 -6.03
N ILE A 77 3.81 -7.20 -5.98
CA ILE A 77 3.13 -7.55 -4.72
C ILE A 77 3.92 -8.61 -3.96
N GLU A 78 4.38 -9.65 -4.65
CA GLU A 78 5.19 -10.71 -4.05
C GLU A 78 6.51 -10.16 -3.50
N THR A 79 7.20 -9.33 -4.27
CA THR A 79 8.49 -8.73 -3.87
C THR A 79 8.33 -7.75 -2.70
N LEU A 80 7.23 -6.98 -2.68
CA LEU A 80 6.96 -6.00 -1.63
C LEU A 80 6.37 -6.62 -0.36
N SER A 81 5.85 -7.85 -0.41
CA SER A 81 5.16 -8.47 0.71
C SER A 81 6.02 -8.55 1.98
N ALA A 82 7.29 -8.97 1.84
CA ALA A 82 8.26 -9.08 2.93
C ALA A 82 8.73 -7.71 3.48
N PRO A 83 9.20 -6.74 2.67
CA PRO A 83 9.61 -5.44 3.20
C PRO A 83 8.44 -4.66 3.81
N LEU A 84 7.24 -4.77 3.25
CA LEU A 84 6.04 -4.17 3.85
C LEU A 84 5.76 -4.72 5.24
N PHE A 85 5.90 -6.04 5.43
CA PHE A 85 5.68 -6.69 6.72
C PHE A 85 6.70 -6.23 7.77
N ILE A 86 7.98 -6.18 7.40
CA ILE A 86 9.06 -5.76 8.31
C ILE A 86 8.86 -4.31 8.75
N ILE A 87 8.57 -3.40 7.81
CA ILE A 87 8.37 -1.97 8.11
C ILE A 87 7.12 -1.78 8.99
N LEU A 88 6.05 -2.52 8.71
CA LEU A 88 4.82 -2.45 9.49
C LEU A 88 5.07 -2.92 10.94
N LEU A 89 5.80 -4.02 11.12
CA LEU A 89 6.21 -4.50 12.44
C LEU A 89 7.07 -3.47 13.18
N ILE A 90 8.10 -2.92 12.54
CA ILE A 90 8.95 -1.87 13.13
C ILE A 90 8.11 -0.66 13.55
N SER A 91 7.17 -0.25 12.70
CA SER A 91 6.30 0.91 12.97
C SER A 91 5.37 0.66 14.16
N PHE A 92 4.80 -0.54 14.27
CA PHE A 92 4.00 -0.93 15.43
C PHE A 92 4.84 -1.01 16.70
N LEU A 93 6.03 -1.62 16.64
CA LEU A 93 6.94 -1.70 17.78
C LEU A 93 7.35 -0.31 18.27
N ASN A 94 7.66 0.62 17.36
CA ASN A 94 7.97 2.00 17.71
C ASN A 94 6.79 2.71 18.39
N LEU A 95 5.56 2.50 17.90
CA LEU A 95 4.35 3.04 18.51
C LEU A 95 4.12 2.46 19.92
N TYR A 96 4.22 1.15 20.10
CA TYR A 96 4.05 0.50 21.40
C TYR A 96 5.15 0.91 22.38
N ALA A 97 6.40 0.99 21.95
CA ALA A 97 7.49 1.47 22.78
C ALA A 97 7.23 2.91 23.24
N ALA A 98 6.84 3.80 22.33
CA ALA A 98 6.50 5.17 22.66
C ALA A 98 5.32 5.26 23.63
N LEU A 99 4.31 4.40 23.49
CA LEU A 99 3.16 4.33 24.40
C LEU A 99 3.59 3.92 25.82
N VAL A 100 4.41 2.88 25.94
CA VAL A 100 4.93 2.41 27.23
C VAL A 100 5.76 3.48 27.91
N PHE A 101 6.66 4.14 27.17
CA PHE A 101 7.44 5.24 27.73
C PHE A 101 6.55 6.42 28.14
N TYR A 102 5.57 6.81 27.32
CA TYR A 102 4.67 7.91 27.64
C TYR A 102 3.84 7.67 28.92
N LEU A 103 3.42 6.42 29.14
CA LEU A 103 2.62 6.04 30.32
C LEU A 103 3.47 5.85 31.59
N GLN A 104 4.79 5.65 31.47
CA GLN A 104 5.67 5.62 32.63
C GLN A 104 5.84 7.04 33.21
N VAL A 105 5.50 7.20 34.50
CA VAL A 105 5.39 8.50 35.18
C VAL A 105 6.74 9.24 35.33
N ASP A 106 7.87 8.54 35.17
CA ASP A 106 9.22 9.06 35.44
C ASP A 106 10.05 9.37 34.18
N VAL A 107 9.44 9.75 33.06
CA VAL A 107 10.22 10.12 31.86
C VAL A 107 10.90 11.49 32.04
N PRO A 108 12.23 11.58 31.88
CA PRO A 108 12.93 12.87 31.85
C PRO A 108 12.35 13.76 30.75
N SER A 109 12.07 15.03 31.07
CA SER A 109 11.45 15.99 30.13
C SER A 109 12.22 16.16 28.81
N LEU A 110 13.51 15.81 28.81
CA LEU A 110 14.41 15.83 27.66
C LEU A 110 14.11 14.72 26.63
N LEU A 111 13.50 13.60 27.04
CA LEU A 111 13.21 12.43 26.18
C LEU A 111 11.80 12.47 25.56
N LEU A 112 10.90 13.30 26.08
CA LEU A 112 9.55 13.53 25.53
C LEU A 112 9.53 13.86 24.03
N PRO A 113 10.36 14.79 23.50
CA PRO A 113 10.33 15.11 22.07
C PRO A 113 10.78 13.92 21.19
N GLU A 114 11.72 13.11 21.64
CA GLU A 114 12.20 11.94 20.89
C GLU A 114 11.12 10.84 20.80
N ILE A 115 10.42 10.60 21.90
CA ILE A 115 9.28 9.66 21.97
C ILE A 115 8.17 10.12 21.03
N TYR A 116 7.84 11.42 21.05
CA TYR A 116 6.83 12.00 20.17
C TYR A 116 7.20 11.86 18.69
N ILE A 117 8.47 12.14 18.34
CA ILE A 117 8.97 11.99 16.97
C ILE A 117 8.88 10.52 16.53
N SER A 118 9.32 9.58 17.36
CA SER A 118 9.23 8.14 17.05
C SER A 118 7.78 7.69 16.82
N ALA A 119 6.85 8.09 17.68
CA ALA A 119 5.43 7.77 17.55
C ALA A 119 4.82 8.36 16.28
N SER A 120 5.11 9.63 15.99
CA SER A 120 4.59 10.31 14.80
C SER A 120 5.13 9.69 13.50
N VAL A 121 6.41 9.28 13.47
CA VAL A 121 7.00 8.57 12.33
C VAL A 121 6.34 7.21 12.14
N GLY A 122 6.18 6.41 13.20
CA GLY A 122 5.49 5.12 13.13
C GLY A 122 4.06 5.24 12.61
N ALA A 123 3.29 6.22 13.13
CA ALA A 123 1.95 6.51 12.65
C ALA A 123 1.93 6.96 11.18
N ALA A 124 2.85 7.85 10.78
CA ALA A 124 2.95 8.34 9.40
C ALA A 124 3.26 7.20 8.41
N ILE A 125 4.14 6.27 8.78
CA ILE A 125 4.46 5.09 7.96
C ILE A 125 3.24 4.19 7.80
N ILE A 126 2.53 3.85 8.87
CA ILE A 126 1.33 2.99 8.80
C ILE A 126 0.24 3.66 7.95
N CYS A 127 -0.02 4.94 8.17
CA CYS A 127 -1.00 5.72 7.39
C CYS A 127 -0.65 5.79 5.91
N SER A 128 0.59 6.18 5.59
CA SER A 128 1.04 6.34 4.19
C SER A 128 1.02 5.01 3.44
N LEU A 129 1.56 3.94 4.03
CA LEU A 129 1.54 2.61 3.42
C LEU A 129 0.11 2.13 3.17
N THR A 130 -0.78 2.27 4.15
CA THR A 130 -2.17 1.83 4.00
C THR A 130 -2.89 2.64 2.93
N LEU A 131 -2.70 3.95 2.89
CA LEU A 131 -3.30 4.81 1.88
C LEU A 131 -2.78 4.50 0.47
N CYS A 132 -1.48 4.31 0.30
CA CYS A 132 -0.88 3.97 -1.00
C CYS A 132 -1.30 2.57 -1.47
N CYS A 133 -1.18 1.56 -0.61
CA CYS A 133 -1.54 0.19 -0.95
C CYS A 133 -3.04 0.04 -1.28
N SER A 134 -3.92 0.78 -0.58
CA SER A 134 -5.37 0.72 -0.82
C SER A 134 -5.83 1.36 -2.14
N LYS A 135 -4.96 2.07 -2.87
CA LYS A 135 -5.30 2.69 -4.17
C LYS A 135 -5.24 1.69 -5.33
N ILE A 136 -4.31 0.74 -5.32
CA ILE A 136 -4.16 -0.26 -6.38
C ILE A 136 -5.44 -1.06 -6.65
N PRO A 137 -6.08 -1.71 -5.66
CA PRO A 137 -7.29 -2.47 -5.92
C PRO A 137 -8.44 -1.59 -6.43
N LYS A 138 -8.46 -0.29 -6.09
CA LYS A 138 -9.45 0.66 -6.64
C LYS A 138 -9.21 0.91 -8.13
N TYR A 139 -7.96 1.13 -8.55
CA TYR A 139 -7.65 1.34 -9.96
C TYR A 139 -7.96 0.09 -10.79
N ILE A 140 -7.69 -1.11 -10.27
CA ILE A 140 -8.09 -2.36 -10.93
C ILE A 140 -9.61 -2.44 -11.07
N LEU A 141 -10.36 -2.12 -10.01
CA LEU A 141 -11.83 -2.14 -10.05
C LEU A 141 -12.40 -1.14 -11.06
N GLU A 142 -11.80 0.05 -11.19
CA GLU A 142 -12.17 1.03 -12.21
C GLU A 142 -11.90 0.51 -13.64
N ILE A 143 -10.80 -0.18 -13.86
CA ILE A 143 -10.49 -0.82 -15.15
C ILE A 143 -11.53 -1.90 -15.46
N LYS A 144 -11.88 -2.76 -14.50
CA LYS A 144 -12.90 -3.81 -14.67
C LYS A 144 -14.26 -3.21 -15.02
N THR A 145 -14.64 -2.14 -14.31
CA THR A 145 -15.89 -1.42 -14.58
C THR A 145 -15.89 -0.81 -15.99
N THR A 146 -14.78 -0.20 -16.39
CA THR A 146 -14.64 0.40 -17.72
C THR A 146 -14.67 -0.66 -18.83
N ALA A 147 -14.00 -1.81 -18.62
CA ALA A 147 -14.05 -2.95 -19.53
C ALA A 147 -15.48 -3.50 -19.68
N GLY A 148 -16.20 -3.67 -18.56
CA GLY A 148 -17.61 -4.08 -18.57
C GLY A 148 -18.52 -3.13 -19.36
N LEU A 149 -18.34 -1.82 -19.18
CA LEU A 149 -19.07 -0.80 -19.97
C LEU A 149 -18.75 -0.88 -21.46
N LEU A 150 -17.49 -1.14 -21.81
CA LEU A 150 -17.05 -1.26 -23.21
C LEU A 150 -17.64 -2.50 -23.87
N ILE A 151 -17.65 -3.65 -23.17
CA ILE A 151 -18.33 -4.88 -23.60
C ILE A 151 -19.80 -4.61 -23.86
N TYR A 152 -20.50 -3.96 -22.92
CA TYR A 152 -21.93 -3.68 -23.06
C TYR A 152 -22.25 -2.86 -24.32
N LYS A 153 -21.48 -1.78 -24.58
CA LYS A 153 -21.65 -0.96 -25.78
C LYS A 153 -21.40 -1.75 -27.06
N CYS A 154 -20.30 -2.49 -27.09
CA CYS A 154 -19.90 -3.31 -28.22
C CYS A 154 -20.91 -4.42 -28.57
N VAL A 155 -21.52 -5.06 -27.57
CA VAL A 155 -22.59 -6.05 -27.77
C VAL A 155 -23.87 -5.40 -28.27
N THR A 156 -24.21 -4.22 -27.75
CA THR A 156 -25.43 -3.50 -28.16
C THR A 156 -25.37 -3.02 -29.61
N GLU A 157 -24.18 -2.64 -30.08
CA GLU A 157 -23.96 -2.11 -31.43
C GLU A 157 -23.49 -3.18 -32.43
N ASP A 158 -23.37 -4.45 -32.02
CA ASP A 158 -22.91 -5.60 -32.82
C ASP A 158 -21.56 -5.33 -33.55
N LEU A 159 -20.65 -4.64 -32.86
CA LEU A 159 -19.41 -4.09 -33.45
C LEU A 159 -18.20 -5.00 -33.37
N ILE A 160 -18.24 -6.06 -32.56
CA ILE A 160 -17.12 -6.98 -32.35
C ILE A 160 -17.59 -8.42 -32.28
N SER A 161 -16.70 -9.31 -32.71
CA SER A 161 -16.92 -10.76 -32.68
C SER A 161 -17.02 -11.28 -31.25
N GLU A 162 -17.69 -12.43 -31.10
CA GLU A 162 -17.80 -13.13 -29.82
C GLU A 162 -16.43 -13.47 -29.19
N LYS A 163 -15.40 -13.71 -30.02
CA LYS A 163 -14.03 -13.94 -29.57
C LYS A 163 -13.42 -12.69 -28.92
N GLU A 164 -13.63 -11.51 -29.49
CA GLU A 164 -13.12 -10.24 -28.95
C GLU A 164 -13.87 -9.85 -27.66
N ILE A 165 -15.17 -10.14 -27.60
CA ILE A 165 -15.97 -10.01 -26.38
C ILE A 165 -15.41 -10.91 -25.27
N GLN A 166 -15.03 -12.15 -25.58
CA GLN A 166 -14.41 -13.05 -24.60
C GLN A 166 -13.08 -12.50 -24.07
N ILE A 167 -12.23 -11.90 -24.92
CA ILE A 167 -10.96 -11.29 -24.51
C ILE A 167 -11.20 -10.14 -23.51
N LEU A 168 -12.13 -9.23 -23.82
CA LEU A 168 -12.49 -8.15 -22.89
C LEU A 168 -13.11 -8.69 -21.60
N ARG A 169 -13.90 -9.76 -21.67
CA ARG A 169 -14.51 -10.41 -20.51
C ARG A 169 -13.46 -11.06 -19.59
N VAL A 170 -12.31 -11.48 -20.11
CA VAL A 170 -11.18 -11.93 -19.28
C VAL A 170 -10.65 -10.78 -18.41
N ILE A 171 -10.54 -9.57 -18.97
CA ILE A 171 -10.13 -8.37 -18.23
C ILE A 171 -11.20 -7.97 -17.21
N GLU A 172 -12.48 -8.06 -17.57
CA GLU A 172 -13.60 -7.79 -16.65
C GLU A 172 -13.65 -8.79 -15.48
N LYS A 173 -13.28 -10.06 -15.73
CA LYS A 173 -13.34 -11.14 -14.73
C LYS A 173 -12.03 -11.37 -13.98
N SER A 174 -10.95 -10.64 -14.30
CA SER A 174 -9.65 -10.81 -13.63
C SER A 174 -9.74 -10.56 -12.13
N ASP A 175 -8.90 -11.23 -11.34
CA ASP A 175 -8.95 -11.07 -9.89
C ASP A 175 -8.50 -9.68 -9.45
N VAL A 176 -9.15 -9.15 -8.41
CA VAL A 176 -8.69 -7.91 -7.78
C VAL A 176 -7.47 -8.23 -6.93
N LEU A 177 -6.31 -7.74 -7.37
CA LEU A 177 -5.07 -7.94 -6.65
C LEU A 177 -5.00 -6.96 -5.45
N TYR A 178 -4.94 -7.53 -4.25
CA TYR A 178 -4.72 -6.78 -3.01
C TYR A 178 -3.26 -6.92 -2.58
N LEU A 179 -2.68 -5.81 -2.12
CA LEU A 179 -1.40 -5.88 -1.43
C LEU A 179 -1.59 -6.53 -0.06
N SER A 180 -0.80 -7.58 0.20
CA SER A 180 -0.75 -8.27 1.48
C SER A 180 0.69 -8.33 1.98
N ALA A 181 0.89 -8.02 3.26
CA ALA A 181 2.16 -8.20 3.94
C ALA A 181 2.28 -9.67 4.38
N CYS A 182 3.17 -10.42 3.73
CA CYS A 182 3.41 -11.86 3.97
C CYS A 182 2.14 -12.74 4.01
N GLY A 183 1.04 -12.36 3.36
CA GLY A 183 -0.23 -13.09 3.44
C GLY A 183 -1.00 -12.90 4.76
N MET A 184 -0.41 -12.26 5.76
CA MET A 184 -1.02 -12.09 7.09
C MET A 184 -1.86 -10.82 7.20
N VAL A 185 -1.43 -9.74 6.53
CA VAL A 185 -2.01 -8.40 6.71
C VAL A 185 -2.40 -7.83 5.36
N GLN A 186 -3.70 -7.74 5.09
CA GLN A 186 -4.20 -7.08 3.90
C GLN A 186 -4.26 -5.56 4.11
N PHE A 187 -3.65 -4.79 3.20
CA PHE A 187 -3.67 -3.34 3.28
C PHE A 187 -5.01 -2.76 2.81
N GLN A 188 -5.98 -2.76 3.72
CA GLN A 188 -7.28 -2.14 3.56
C GLN A 188 -7.42 -0.95 4.49
N LYS A 189 -8.36 -0.04 4.21
CA LYS A 189 -8.66 1.09 5.12
C LYS A 189 -9.08 0.62 6.52
N SER A 190 -9.68 -0.56 6.62
CA SER A 190 -10.05 -1.22 7.88
C SER A 190 -8.83 -1.52 8.76
N LEU A 191 -7.64 -1.68 8.17
CA LEU A 191 -6.39 -1.88 8.91
C LEU A 191 -6.12 -0.69 9.83
N LEU A 192 -6.27 0.54 9.35
CA LEU A 192 -6.04 1.73 10.19
C LEU A 192 -6.96 1.77 11.41
N LEU A 193 -8.22 1.39 11.21
CA LEU A 193 -9.20 1.35 12.30
C LEU A 193 -8.84 0.26 13.31
N SER A 194 -8.43 -0.92 12.83
CA SER A 194 -7.97 -2.01 13.69
C SER A 194 -6.70 -1.63 14.46
N SER A 195 -5.72 -1.01 13.80
CA SER A 195 -4.49 -0.51 14.43
C SER A 195 -4.80 0.49 15.53
N PHE A 196 -5.68 1.46 15.26
CA PHE A 196 -6.06 2.48 16.24
C PHE A 196 -6.81 1.86 17.44
N GLY A 197 -7.75 0.96 17.17
CA GLY A 197 -8.48 0.24 18.24
C GLY A 197 -7.57 -0.61 19.10
N THR A 198 -6.59 -1.30 18.49
CA THR A 198 -5.60 -2.10 19.21
C THR A 198 -4.72 -1.21 20.09
N PHE A 199 -4.22 -0.10 19.54
CA PHE A 199 -3.40 0.87 20.28
C PHE A 199 -4.15 1.45 21.48
N PHE A 200 -5.41 1.85 21.30
CA PHE A 200 -6.26 2.37 22.38
C PHE A 200 -6.52 1.32 23.46
N THR A 201 -6.78 0.06 23.06
CA THR A 201 -6.99 -1.05 24.00
C THR A 201 -5.75 -1.32 24.84
N TYR A 202 -4.56 -1.33 24.23
CA TYR A 202 -3.31 -1.49 24.98
C TYR A 202 -3.02 -0.31 25.90
N ALA A 203 -3.32 0.92 25.49
CA ALA A 203 -3.17 2.10 26.34
C ALA A 203 -4.01 1.96 27.62
N LEU A 204 -5.28 1.59 27.47
CA LEU A 204 -6.17 1.35 28.61
C LEU A 204 -5.73 0.19 29.50
N LEU A 205 -5.15 -0.87 28.92
CA LEU A 205 -4.63 -2.00 29.70
C LEU A 205 -3.41 -1.61 30.53
N ILE A 206 -2.51 -0.79 29.98
CA ILE A 206 -1.31 -0.33 30.69
C ILE A 206 -1.69 0.68 31.77
N GLU A 207 -2.69 1.54 31.54
CA GLU A 207 -3.15 2.51 32.55
C GLU A 207 -3.86 1.83 33.73
N ASN A 208 -4.57 0.72 33.49
CA ASN A 208 -5.31 -0.02 34.51
C ASN A 208 -4.52 -1.19 35.16
N GLY A 209 -3.28 -1.44 34.73
CA GLY A 209 -2.44 -2.55 35.21
C GLY A 209 -1.35 -2.07 36.15
#